data_AF-A0A1G7KSH0-F1
#
_entry.id   AF-A0A1G7KSH0-F1
#
_cell.length_a   1.000
_cell.length_b   1.000
_cell.length_c   1.000
_cell.angle_alpha   90.00
_cell.angle_beta   90.00
_cell.angle_gamma   90.00
#
_symmetry.space_group_name_H-M   'P 1'
#
loop_
_entity.id
_entity.type
_entity.pdbx_description
1 polymer ?
#
loop_
_entity_poly.entity_id
_entity_poly.type
_entity_poly.pdbx_seq_one_letter_code
_entity_poly.pdbx_strand_id
1 'polypeptide(L)'
;MNRRAVLRAGAGLVGAGIVGGCLQTESRSVRSPPLAENRPDAVYYPTHSEGMKMVGSTTAGEYETAAMYSYPHRFWEVTGSDTNLKKLDGSTAMHFMAVVWDPETKTVLPNASLTVELTKDGSLADQTNMYAMLSQPMGLHYGNNLEGNGDGTYTASIDIGSVPEDRVRRSGDFQGRFTEPETAEIEFEYSESARDDLPYQEYDDAGKRAALKPMDTMAPSATVPPNGELPGEVRGTATSGDAVFVVTVQDTVPAGIEGDGQYLAVFAHTPYNRMVLPSMTLSGALAGDSLALESTLDPDLGYHYGAAVSEVADGATLSITVDTPPQLARHEGYEMAFLTMPDMEVQL
;
A
#
# COMPACT_ATOMS: atom_id res chain seq x y z
N MET A 1 -26.57 -33.14 63.49
CA MET A 1 -27.81 -33.94 63.59
C MET A 1 -29.01 -33.05 63.24
N ASN A 2 -29.80 -33.46 62.23
CA ASN A 2 -31.20 -33.10 61.87
C ASN A 2 -31.60 -31.61 61.74
N ARG A 3 -31.93 -31.11 60.53
CA ARG A 3 -33.08 -31.34 59.60
C ARG A 3 -34.24 -30.35 59.82
N ARG A 4 -34.61 -29.60 58.76
CA ARG A 4 -35.98 -29.22 58.26
C ARG A 4 -35.80 -28.18 57.11
N ALA A 5 -35.99 -28.53 55.83
CA ALA A 5 -37.25 -28.69 55.05
C ALA A 5 -38.09 -27.39 55.08
N VAL A 6 -38.09 -26.54 54.03
CA VAL A 6 -38.80 -26.60 52.71
C VAL A 6 -40.33 -26.62 52.82
N LEU A 7 -40.96 -25.84 51.91
CA LEU A 7 -42.40 -25.65 51.56
C LEU A 7 -42.89 -24.24 51.98
N ARG A 8 -43.62 -23.45 51.18
CA ARG A 8 -44.37 -23.68 49.94
C ARG A 8 -44.85 -22.33 49.37
N ALA A 9 -44.86 -22.23 48.04
CA ALA A 9 -45.84 -21.56 47.17
C ALA A 9 -46.56 -20.27 47.66
N GLY A 10 -46.30 -19.18 46.92
CA GLY A 10 -47.23 -18.08 46.75
C GLY A 10 -47.19 -17.62 45.29
N ALA A 11 -48.15 -18.09 44.50
CA ALA A 11 -48.38 -17.61 43.14
C ALA A 11 -49.16 -16.28 43.19
N GLY A 12 -48.74 -15.33 42.35
CA GLY A 12 -49.57 -14.20 41.91
C GLY A 12 -48.99 -12.83 42.22
N LEU A 13 -48.42 -12.17 41.21
CA LEU A 13 -48.94 -10.90 40.70
C LEU A 13 -48.14 -10.44 39.47
N VAL A 14 -48.91 -10.00 38.47
CA VAL A 14 -48.52 -9.37 37.21
C VAL A 14 -47.65 -8.14 37.48
N GLY A 15 -46.51 -8.03 36.81
CA GLY A 15 -45.62 -6.86 36.86
C GLY A 15 -44.74 -6.79 35.63
N ALA A 16 -44.84 -5.69 34.90
CA ALA A 16 -44.25 -5.42 33.60
C ALA A 16 -42.73 -5.15 33.65
N GLY A 17 -42.06 -5.36 32.50
CA GLY A 17 -40.70 -4.90 32.21
C GLY A 17 -39.62 -5.74 32.90
N ILE A 18 -38.50 -6.11 32.30
CA ILE A 18 -37.76 -5.60 31.16
C ILE A 18 -37.19 -6.85 30.49
N VAL A 19 -37.30 -6.95 29.16
CA VAL A 19 -36.49 -7.90 28.41
C VAL A 19 -35.04 -7.47 28.69
N GLY A 20 -34.38 -8.20 29.57
CA GLY A 20 -32.93 -8.16 29.75
C GLY A 20 -32.29 -8.72 28.48
N GLY A 21 -32.42 -7.96 27.39
CA GLY A 21 -31.46 -8.02 26.32
C GLY A 21 -30.17 -7.56 26.96
N CYS A 22 -29.29 -8.50 27.25
CA CYS A 22 -27.87 -8.24 27.11
C CYS A 22 -27.70 -7.78 25.65
N LEU A 23 -27.96 -6.49 25.41
CA LEU A 23 -27.23 -5.73 24.42
C LEU A 23 -25.79 -5.96 24.84
N GLN A 24 -25.20 -6.99 24.25
CA GLN A 24 -23.80 -6.96 23.91
C GLN A 24 -23.63 -5.62 23.21
N THR A 25 -23.21 -4.62 23.97
CA THR A 25 -22.27 -3.62 23.49
C THR A 25 -21.01 -4.40 23.12
N GLU A 26 -21.11 -5.22 22.09
CA GLU A 26 -19.98 -5.51 21.24
C GLU A 26 -19.54 -4.13 20.77
N SER A 27 -18.36 -3.77 21.24
CA SER A 27 -17.63 -2.60 20.84
C SER A 27 -17.87 -2.32 19.35
N ARG A 28 -18.51 -1.18 19.05
CA ARG A 28 -18.56 -0.56 17.72
C ARG A 28 -17.17 -0.19 17.18
N SER A 29 -16.09 -0.80 17.70
CA SER A 29 -14.70 -0.40 17.55
C SER A 29 -14.02 -0.94 16.29
N VAL A 30 -14.73 -1.71 15.46
CA VAL A 30 -14.22 -2.09 14.14
C VAL A 30 -15.34 -1.86 13.13
N ARG A 31 -15.36 -0.66 12.52
CA ARG A 31 -16.31 -0.28 11.45
C ARG A 31 -15.91 -0.93 10.11
N SER A 32 -15.56 -2.22 10.10
CA SER A 32 -15.28 -2.93 8.85
C SER A 32 -16.46 -3.86 8.53
N PRO A 33 -17.28 -3.54 7.51
CA PRO A 33 -18.35 -4.42 7.07
C PRO A 33 -17.82 -5.80 6.66
N PRO A 34 -18.65 -6.85 6.65
CA PRO A 34 -18.26 -8.14 6.08
C PRO A 34 -17.73 -7.97 4.64
N LEU A 35 -16.70 -8.72 4.28
CA LEU A 35 -16.18 -8.74 2.90
C LEU A 35 -17.28 -9.18 1.92
N ALA A 36 -17.19 -8.70 0.68
CA ALA A 36 -18.02 -9.24 -0.39
C ALA A 36 -17.80 -10.77 -0.52
N GLU A 37 -18.88 -11.53 -0.67
CA GLU A 37 -18.80 -13.00 -0.72
C GLU A 37 -18.12 -13.50 -2.01
N ASN A 38 -18.43 -12.87 -3.15
CA ASN A 38 -17.97 -13.29 -4.48
C ASN A 38 -16.90 -12.35 -5.05
N ARG A 39 -15.80 -12.17 -4.30
CA ARG A 39 -14.67 -11.33 -4.75
C ARG A 39 -13.95 -11.99 -5.93
N PRO A 40 -13.64 -11.25 -7.02
CA PRO A 40 -12.88 -11.79 -8.13
C PRO A 40 -11.39 -11.89 -7.75
N ASP A 41 -10.66 -12.77 -8.43
CA ASP A 41 -9.19 -12.81 -8.46
C ASP A 41 -8.66 -11.67 -9.35
N ALA A 42 -8.92 -10.42 -8.93
CA ALA A 42 -8.70 -9.17 -9.65
C ALA A 42 -8.93 -7.96 -8.75
N VAL A 43 -8.61 -6.77 -9.26
CA VAL A 43 -9.01 -5.51 -8.61
C VAL A 43 -10.54 -5.40 -8.60
N TYR A 44 -11.09 -5.06 -7.43
CA TYR A 44 -12.52 -4.93 -7.26
C TYR A 44 -12.93 -3.79 -6.32
N TYR A 45 -14.16 -3.32 -6.46
CA TYR A 45 -14.72 -2.22 -5.68
C TYR A 45 -14.97 -2.67 -4.23
N PRO A 46 -14.38 -2.00 -3.21
CA PRO A 46 -14.45 -2.45 -1.83
C PRO A 46 -15.84 -2.24 -1.20
N THR A 47 -16.06 -2.83 -0.04
CA THR A 47 -17.31 -2.71 0.74
C THR A 47 -17.52 -1.34 1.34
N HIS A 48 -16.45 -0.59 1.57
CA HIS A 48 -16.47 0.73 2.18
C HIS A 48 -15.24 1.53 1.80
N SER A 49 -15.29 2.83 2.08
CA SER A 49 -14.14 3.72 2.07
C SER A 49 -14.14 4.56 3.33
N GLU A 50 -12.93 4.82 3.82
CA GLU A 50 -12.69 5.60 5.02
C GLU A 50 -11.87 6.83 4.66
N GLY A 51 -12.25 7.96 5.22
CA GLY A 51 -11.49 9.19 5.15
C GLY A 51 -10.30 9.13 6.10
N MET A 52 -9.39 10.08 5.94
CA MET A 52 -8.18 10.18 6.76
C MET A 52 -7.93 11.62 7.16
N LYS A 53 -7.22 11.81 8.27
CA LYS A 53 -6.70 13.10 8.71
C LYS A 53 -5.23 13.19 8.38
N MET A 54 -4.83 14.24 7.66
CA MET A 54 -3.43 14.62 7.52
C MET A 54 -2.95 15.20 8.86
N VAL A 55 -1.87 14.66 9.43
CA VAL A 55 -1.35 15.11 10.72
C VAL A 55 -0.17 16.08 10.61
N GLY A 56 0.71 15.86 9.63
CA GLY A 56 1.78 16.79 9.30
C GLY A 56 2.63 16.28 8.13
N SER A 57 3.53 17.13 7.67
CA SER A 57 4.62 16.76 6.78
C SER A 57 5.91 17.44 7.22
N THR A 58 7.04 16.79 6.97
CA THR A 58 8.35 17.35 7.29
C THR A 58 9.42 16.78 6.37
N THR A 59 10.56 17.47 6.31
CA THR A 59 11.76 17.03 5.58
C THR A 59 12.78 16.49 6.58
N ALA A 60 13.35 15.33 6.29
CA ALA A 60 14.44 14.72 7.04
C ALA A 60 15.54 14.30 6.06
N GLY A 61 16.68 14.97 6.12
CA GLY A 61 17.77 14.78 5.16
C GLY A 61 17.31 14.99 3.72
N GLU A 62 17.42 13.94 2.91
CA GLU A 62 17.02 13.92 1.49
C GLU A 62 15.58 13.44 1.26
N TYR A 63 14.83 13.14 2.33
CA TYR A 63 13.46 12.64 2.27
C TYR A 63 12.47 13.72 2.68
N GLU A 64 11.30 13.75 2.03
CA GLU A 64 10.11 14.41 2.53
C GLU A 64 9.09 13.34 2.91
N THR A 65 8.42 13.51 4.05
CA THR A 65 7.40 12.58 4.53
C THR A 65 6.16 13.32 4.98
N ALA A 66 5.00 12.74 4.71
CA ALA A 66 3.71 13.17 5.26
C ALA A 66 3.08 12.00 5.98
N ALA A 67 2.48 12.30 7.14
CA ALA A 67 1.78 11.34 7.95
C ALA A 67 0.27 11.64 7.99
N MET A 68 -0.50 10.57 8.09
CA MET A 68 -1.95 10.60 8.19
C MET A 68 -2.42 9.53 9.18
N TYR A 69 -3.64 9.67 9.68
CA TYR A 69 -4.33 8.56 10.32
C TYR A 69 -5.77 8.39 9.82
N SER A 70 -6.27 7.16 9.94
CA SER A 70 -7.65 6.76 9.67
C SER A 70 -8.18 5.90 10.84
N TYR A 71 -9.39 5.38 10.71
CA TYR A 71 -9.87 4.25 11.49
C TYR A 71 -8.87 3.08 11.41
N PRO A 72 -8.81 2.19 12.41
CA PRO A 72 -8.08 0.93 12.29
C PRO A 72 -8.56 0.12 11.07
N HIS A 73 -7.65 -0.30 10.20
CA HIS A 73 -7.99 -1.04 8.98
C HIS A 73 -7.69 -2.53 9.11
N ARG A 74 -8.54 -3.37 8.50
CA ARG A 74 -8.09 -4.71 8.09
C ARG A 74 -7.22 -4.60 6.84
N PHE A 75 -6.12 -5.35 6.80
CA PHE A 75 -5.28 -5.44 5.61
C PHE A 75 -4.63 -6.82 5.50
N TRP A 76 -4.04 -7.12 4.35
CA TRP A 76 -3.41 -8.41 4.06
C TRP A 76 -1.94 -8.24 3.81
N GLU A 77 -1.11 -8.90 4.60
CA GLU A 77 0.30 -9.07 4.30
C GLU A 77 0.45 -10.08 3.15
N VAL A 78 1.25 -9.75 2.15
CA VAL A 78 1.55 -10.64 1.02
C VAL A 78 2.88 -11.32 1.26
N THR A 79 2.95 -12.64 1.04
CA THR A 79 4.20 -13.41 1.09
C THR A 79 4.20 -14.42 -0.05
N GLY A 80 5.08 -14.22 -1.03
CA GLY A 80 4.98 -14.93 -2.30
C GLY A 80 3.63 -14.58 -2.96
N SER A 81 2.79 -15.59 -3.20
CA SER A 81 1.44 -15.42 -3.74
C SER A 81 0.32 -15.55 -2.68
N ASP A 82 0.68 -15.77 -1.41
CA ASP A 82 -0.29 -15.94 -0.32
C ASP A 82 -0.62 -14.60 0.35
N THR A 83 -1.88 -14.45 0.79
CA THR A 83 -2.33 -13.28 1.57
C THR A 83 -2.73 -13.66 2.99
N ASN A 84 -2.18 -12.94 3.96
CA ASN A 84 -2.38 -13.17 5.38
C ASN A 84 -3.13 -11.98 5.99
N LEU A 85 -4.38 -12.20 6.36
CA LEU A 85 -5.21 -11.17 7.00
C LEU A 85 -4.60 -10.77 8.36
N LYS A 86 -4.23 -9.50 8.49
CA LYS A 86 -3.96 -8.85 9.76
C LYS A 86 -5.28 -8.47 10.39
N LYS A 87 -5.63 -9.16 11.47
CA LYS A 87 -6.85 -8.91 12.22
C LYS A 87 -6.66 -7.67 13.08
N LEU A 88 -7.73 -6.90 13.19
CA LEU A 88 -7.84 -5.83 14.17
C LEU A 88 -8.02 -6.44 15.56
N ASP A 89 -7.27 -5.90 16.52
CA ASP A 89 -7.53 -6.08 17.94
C ASP A 89 -8.34 -4.90 18.48
N GLY A 90 -8.88 -5.04 19.68
CA GLY A 90 -9.67 -3.99 20.31
C GLY A 90 -8.85 -2.87 20.96
N SER A 91 -7.51 -2.96 20.97
CA SER A 91 -6.61 -1.95 21.54
C SER A 91 -6.09 -0.95 20.51
N THR A 92 -6.20 -1.27 19.21
CA THR A 92 -5.80 -0.37 18.14
C THR A 92 -6.58 0.95 18.18
N ALA A 93 -5.85 2.07 18.22
CA ALA A 93 -6.43 3.41 18.21
C ALA A 93 -6.67 3.90 16.79
N MET A 94 -5.71 3.70 15.88
CA MET A 94 -5.75 4.24 14.52
C MET A 94 -5.03 3.35 13.52
N HIS A 95 -5.35 3.50 12.24
CA HIS A 95 -4.43 3.12 11.16
C HIS A 95 -3.54 4.33 10.84
N PHE A 96 -2.27 4.26 11.22
CA PHE A 96 -1.29 5.30 10.92
C PHE A 96 -0.67 5.03 9.55
N MET A 97 -0.52 6.08 8.75
CA MET A 97 0.00 5.99 7.40
C MET A 97 1.06 7.06 7.17
N ALA A 98 2.06 6.74 6.36
CA ALA A 98 3.07 7.68 5.91
C ALA A 98 3.36 7.49 4.41
N VAL A 99 3.69 8.58 3.73
CA VAL A 99 4.22 8.56 2.36
C VAL A 99 5.59 9.22 2.40
N VAL A 100 6.60 8.60 1.78
CA VAL A 100 7.96 9.13 1.70
C VAL A 100 8.33 9.37 0.24
N TRP A 101 8.88 10.54 -0.07
CA TRP A 101 9.25 10.92 -1.43
C TRP A 101 10.50 11.80 -1.46
N ASP A 102 11.10 11.88 -2.64
CA ASP A 102 12.14 12.87 -2.95
C ASP A 102 11.52 14.27 -3.11
N PRO A 103 11.89 15.27 -2.28
CA PRO A 103 11.23 16.58 -2.29
C PRO A 103 11.35 17.33 -3.62
N GLU A 104 12.40 17.06 -4.39
CA GLU A 104 12.73 17.77 -5.63
C GLU A 104 11.88 17.26 -6.81
N THR A 105 11.89 15.96 -7.06
CA THR A 105 11.18 15.32 -8.18
C THR A 105 9.75 14.90 -7.84
N LYS A 106 9.40 14.89 -6.54
CA LYS A 106 8.15 14.32 -6.01
C LYS A 106 8.00 12.81 -6.26
N THR A 107 9.11 12.12 -6.52
CA THR A 107 9.13 10.67 -6.68
C THR A 107 8.91 9.99 -5.34
N VAL A 108 7.78 9.30 -5.19
CA VAL A 108 7.52 8.43 -4.04
C VAL A 108 8.54 7.29 -4.04
N LEU A 109 9.16 7.03 -2.89
CA LEU A 109 10.22 6.04 -2.76
C LEU A 109 9.63 4.68 -2.36
N PRO A 110 9.61 3.69 -3.26
CA PRO A 110 9.30 2.32 -2.89
C PRO A 110 10.49 1.69 -2.15
N ASN A 111 10.23 0.60 -1.43
CA ASN A 111 11.25 -0.26 -0.83
C ASN A 111 12.11 0.36 0.29
N ALA A 112 11.88 1.61 0.69
CA ALA A 112 12.35 2.12 1.98
C ALA A 112 11.72 1.28 3.12
N SER A 113 12.44 1.10 4.22
CA SER A 113 11.87 0.51 5.44
C SER A 113 11.45 1.61 6.39
N LEU A 114 10.24 1.55 6.96
CA LEU A 114 9.78 2.54 7.93
C LEU A 114 9.49 1.88 9.28
N THR A 115 9.93 2.53 10.35
CA THR A 115 9.52 2.23 11.73
C THR A 115 8.94 3.50 12.33
N VAL A 116 7.90 3.36 13.15
CA VAL A 116 7.29 4.49 13.86
C VAL A 116 7.36 4.22 15.34
N GLU A 117 7.85 5.21 16.08
CA GLU A 117 7.70 5.34 17.53
C GLU A 117 6.69 6.43 17.83
N LEU A 118 5.61 6.07 18.52
CA LEU A 118 4.54 6.99 18.91
C LEU A 118 4.64 7.28 20.40
N THR A 119 4.85 8.53 20.77
CA THR A 119 5.00 8.97 22.16
C THR A 119 3.97 10.02 22.55
N LYS A 120 3.61 10.06 23.83
CA LYS A 120 2.72 11.07 24.42
C LYS A 120 3.23 11.42 25.81
N ASP A 121 3.34 12.72 26.11
CA ASP A 121 3.86 13.21 27.39
C ASP A 121 5.21 12.57 27.79
N GLY A 122 6.08 12.32 26.80
CA GLY A 122 7.38 11.65 26.98
C GLY A 122 7.31 10.16 27.30
N SER A 123 6.13 9.54 27.24
CA SER A 123 5.93 8.09 27.43
C SER A 123 5.64 7.41 26.10
N LEU A 124 6.23 6.23 25.88
CA LEU A 124 5.95 5.39 24.72
C LEU A 124 4.50 4.91 24.74
N ALA A 125 3.76 5.19 23.67
CA ALA A 125 2.43 4.66 23.43
C ALA A 125 2.48 3.39 22.58
N ASP A 126 3.26 3.40 21.49
CA ASP A 126 3.47 2.25 20.61
C ASP A 126 4.79 2.38 19.82
N GLN A 127 5.34 1.26 19.36
CA GLN A 127 6.46 1.23 18.42
C GLN A 127 6.32 0.04 17.48
N THR A 128 6.30 0.29 16.18
CA THR A 128 6.04 -0.77 15.19
C THR A 128 6.70 -0.52 13.84
N ASN A 129 6.93 -1.59 13.10
CA ASN A 129 7.32 -1.51 11.69
C ASN A 129 6.11 -1.15 10.85
N MET A 130 6.33 -0.37 9.79
CA MET A 130 5.30 0.00 8.84
C MET A 130 5.39 -0.90 7.61
N TYR A 131 4.25 -1.46 7.20
CA TYR A 131 4.19 -2.25 5.98
C TYR A 131 4.18 -1.32 4.77
N ALA A 132 4.97 -1.60 3.75
CA ALA A 132 4.71 -1.02 2.43
C ALA A 132 3.39 -1.61 1.91
N MET A 133 2.44 -0.76 1.55
CA MET A 133 1.07 -1.14 1.22
C MET A 133 0.62 -0.52 -0.10
N LEU A 134 -0.40 -1.13 -0.69
CA LEU A 134 -1.13 -0.61 -1.83
C LEU A 134 -2.61 -0.49 -1.47
N SER A 135 -3.18 0.71 -1.65
CA SER A 135 -4.63 0.96 -1.55
C SER A 135 -5.16 1.68 -2.78
N GLN A 136 -6.45 1.51 -3.08
CA GLN A 136 -7.07 2.20 -4.20
C GLN A 136 -7.07 3.73 -4.03
N PRO A 137 -7.36 4.26 -2.82
CA PRO A 137 -7.42 5.71 -2.63
C PRO A 137 -6.05 6.39 -2.53
N MET A 138 -5.03 5.75 -1.96
CA MET A 138 -3.72 6.40 -1.73
C MET A 138 -2.62 5.93 -2.69
N GLY A 139 -2.75 4.74 -3.27
CA GLY A 139 -1.65 4.11 -3.98
C GLY A 139 -0.62 3.53 -3.01
N LEU A 140 0.67 3.63 -3.38
CA LEU A 140 1.79 3.19 -2.55
C LEU A 140 1.94 4.10 -1.32
N HIS A 141 1.96 3.51 -0.14
CA HIS A 141 2.19 4.18 1.14
C HIS A 141 2.75 3.17 2.15
N TYR A 142 3.13 3.65 3.32
CA TYR A 142 3.52 2.83 4.47
C TYR A 142 2.42 2.92 5.51
N GLY A 143 1.97 1.79 6.06
CA GLY A 143 0.84 1.77 6.99
C GLY A 143 0.94 0.67 8.02
N ASN A 144 0.41 0.96 9.22
CA ASN A 144 0.13 -0.05 10.22
C ASN A 144 -0.95 0.44 11.19
N ASN A 145 -1.55 -0.51 11.90
CA ASN A 145 -2.45 -0.25 13.01
C ASN A 145 -1.61 0.01 14.27
N LEU A 146 -1.82 1.15 14.91
CA LEU A 146 -1.10 1.56 16.12
C LEU A 146 -2.03 1.62 17.32
N GLU A 147 -1.50 1.23 18.47
CA GLU A 147 -2.12 1.46 19.77
C GLU A 147 -2.03 2.94 20.18
N GLY A 148 -2.86 3.33 21.14
CA GLY A 148 -2.85 4.68 21.70
C GLY A 148 -3.29 4.70 23.16
N ASN A 149 -2.72 5.62 23.92
CA ASN A 149 -3.05 5.88 25.34
C ASN A 149 -4.01 7.06 25.52
N GLY A 150 -5.07 7.09 24.69
CA GLY A 150 -6.18 8.05 24.75
C GLY A 150 -5.90 9.43 24.14
N ASP A 151 -6.91 10.30 24.14
CA ASP A 151 -6.86 11.61 23.49
C ASP A 151 -5.72 12.52 24.00
N GLY A 152 -5.09 13.27 23.11
CA GLY A 152 -4.08 14.28 23.41
C GLY A 152 -3.06 14.49 22.29
N THR A 153 -1.97 15.19 22.64
CA THR A 153 -0.86 15.48 21.74
C THR A 153 0.11 14.31 21.70
N TYR A 154 0.38 13.81 20.49
CA TYR A 154 1.37 12.77 20.23
C TYR A 154 2.53 13.30 19.41
N THR A 155 3.70 12.69 19.58
CA THR A 155 4.83 12.82 18.66
C THR A 155 5.07 11.48 17.98
N ALA A 156 4.97 11.45 16.65
CA ALA A 156 5.43 10.33 15.83
C ALA A 156 6.87 10.61 15.39
N SER A 157 7.80 9.78 15.85
CA SER A 157 9.15 9.67 15.31
C SER A 157 9.14 8.59 14.24
N ILE A 158 9.34 8.99 12.98
CA ILE A 158 9.31 8.12 11.81
C ILE A 158 10.76 7.90 11.36
N ASP A 159 11.26 6.70 11.59
CA ASP A 159 12.57 6.28 11.10
C ASP A 159 12.43 5.80 9.66
N ILE A 160 13.03 6.54 8.74
CA ILE A 160 13.05 6.27 7.30
C ILE A 160 14.39 5.60 6.99
N GLY A 161 14.34 4.30 6.71
CA GLY A 161 15.50 3.55 6.26
C GLY A 161 15.92 3.90 4.83
N SER A 162 17.14 3.51 4.47
CA SER A 162 17.65 3.66 3.12
C SER A 162 16.86 2.85 2.09
N VAL A 163 16.99 3.21 0.82
CA VAL A 163 16.52 2.41 -0.30
C VAL A 163 17.66 1.45 -0.70
N PRO A 164 17.51 0.13 -0.48
CA PRO A 164 18.61 -0.80 -0.67
C PRO A 164 18.85 -1.06 -2.16
N GLU A 165 20.08 -0.81 -2.61
CA GLU A 165 20.48 -0.84 -4.03
C GLU A 165 20.38 -2.23 -4.67
N ASP A 166 20.51 -3.28 -3.87
CA ASP A 166 20.32 -4.67 -4.28
C ASP A 166 18.85 -5.03 -4.53
N ARG A 167 17.90 -4.16 -4.15
CA ARG A 167 16.47 -4.31 -4.45
C ARG A 167 15.96 -3.33 -5.49
N VAL A 168 16.49 -2.10 -5.50
CA VAL A 168 16.11 -1.04 -6.44
C VAL A 168 17.36 -0.29 -6.85
N ARG A 169 17.77 -0.46 -8.11
CA ARG A 169 18.86 0.33 -8.68
C ARG A 169 18.48 1.80 -8.73
N ARG A 170 19.46 2.68 -8.69
CA ARG A 170 19.27 4.12 -8.87
C ARG A 170 20.04 4.57 -10.10
N SER A 171 19.37 5.28 -10.99
CA SER A 171 19.98 5.82 -12.21
C SER A 171 19.80 7.33 -12.31
N GLY A 172 20.47 7.94 -13.29
CA GLY A 172 20.44 9.39 -13.48
C GLY A 172 20.96 10.13 -12.25
N ASP A 173 20.27 11.20 -11.86
CA ASP A 173 20.63 12.02 -10.69
C ASP A 173 20.31 11.36 -9.33
N PHE A 174 19.69 10.17 -9.32
CA PHE A 174 19.49 9.39 -8.09
C PHE A 174 20.67 8.50 -7.71
N GLN A 175 21.72 8.41 -8.55
CA GLN A 175 22.92 7.64 -8.21
C GLN A 175 23.53 8.12 -6.87
N GLY A 176 23.73 7.18 -5.95
CA GLY A 176 24.30 7.46 -4.62
C GLY A 176 23.38 8.19 -3.65
N ARG A 177 22.09 8.38 -4.00
CA ARG A 177 21.08 9.00 -3.12
C ARG A 177 20.25 7.96 -2.39
N PHE A 178 19.63 8.31 -1.27
CA PHE A 178 18.80 7.46 -0.42
C PHE A 178 19.58 6.30 0.22
N THR A 179 20.84 6.54 0.57
CA THR A 179 21.76 5.51 1.12
C THR A 179 21.78 5.48 2.63
N GLU A 180 21.48 6.61 3.27
CA GLU A 180 21.50 6.76 4.72
C GLU A 180 20.07 6.84 5.28
N PRO A 181 19.84 6.27 6.48
CA PRO A 181 18.57 6.43 7.18
C PRO A 181 18.45 7.83 7.79
N GLU A 182 17.22 8.32 7.91
CA GLU A 182 16.89 9.62 8.51
C GLU A 182 15.66 9.48 9.43
N THR A 183 15.56 10.35 10.44
CA THR A 183 14.41 10.36 11.37
C THR A 183 13.62 11.65 11.22
N ALA A 184 12.31 11.53 11.03
CA ALA A 184 11.37 12.63 10.92
C ALA A 184 10.45 12.66 12.15
N GLU A 185 10.33 13.81 12.81
CA GLU A 185 9.40 14.00 13.93
C GLU A 185 8.19 14.83 13.52
N ILE A 186 6.99 14.34 13.83
CA ILE A 186 5.72 15.03 13.58
C ILE A 186 4.89 15.01 14.86
N GLU A 187 4.61 16.19 15.40
CA GLU A 187 3.67 16.37 16.52
C GLU A 187 2.24 16.57 15.99
N PHE A 188 1.25 15.92 16.62
CA PHE A 188 -0.14 16.04 16.22
C PHE A 188 -1.15 15.77 17.34
N GLU A 189 -2.35 16.36 17.18
CA GLU A 189 -3.48 16.11 18.06
C GLU A 189 -4.30 14.90 17.60
N TYR A 190 -4.45 13.93 18.50
CA TYR A 190 -5.34 12.79 18.35
C TYR A 190 -6.50 12.87 19.35
N SER A 191 -7.70 12.57 18.86
CA SER A 191 -8.81 12.20 19.73
C SER A 191 -9.67 11.15 19.05
N GLU A 192 -10.24 10.25 19.84
CA GLU A 192 -11.16 9.24 19.34
C GLU A 192 -12.35 9.89 18.62
N SER A 193 -12.86 11.01 19.14
CA SER A 193 -13.94 11.77 18.49
C SER A 193 -13.53 12.27 17.11
N ALA A 194 -12.33 12.84 16.96
CA ALA A 194 -11.87 13.36 15.66
C ALA A 194 -11.67 12.23 14.63
N ARG A 195 -11.19 11.06 15.08
CA ARG A 195 -11.15 9.85 14.24
C ARG A 195 -12.56 9.42 13.85
N ASP A 196 -13.48 9.39 14.80
CA ASP A 196 -14.84 8.89 14.59
C ASP A 196 -15.71 9.79 13.72
N ASP A 197 -15.33 11.06 13.59
CA ASP A 197 -15.91 12.07 12.71
C ASP A 197 -15.35 12.04 11.27
N LEU A 198 -14.36 11.19 10.98
CA LEU A 198 -13.84 11.04 9.62
C LEU A 198 -14.95 10.55 8.66
N PRO A 199 -14.92 10.97 7.38
CA PRO A 199 -15.85 10.47 6.38
C PRO A 199 -15.82 8.94 6.32
N TYR A 200 -17.00 8.33 6.27
CA TYR A 200 -17.14 6.89 6.16
C TYR A 200 -18.33 6.60 5.24
N GLN A 201 -18.11 5.75 4.25
CA GLN A 201 -19.13 5.38 3.28
C GLN A 201 -19.09 3.89 2.99
N GLU A 202 -20.24 3.22 3.11
CA GLU A 202 -20.44 1.84 2.67
C GLU A 202 -21.02 1.82 1.25
N TYR A 203 -20.73 0.74 0.52
CA TYR A 203 -21.10 0.57 -0.88
C TYR A 203 -21.89 -0.72 -1.09
N ASP A 204 -23.04 -0.61 -1.74
CA ASP A 204 -23.92 -1.75 -2.06
C ASP A 204 -23.40 -2.58 -3.25
N ASP A 205 -22.46 -2.06 -4.03
CA ASP A 205 -21.95 -2.67 -5.25
C ASP A 205 -20.53 -3.25 -5.14
N ALA A 206 -20.11 -3.53 -3.90
CA ALA A 206 -18.86 -4.19 -3.59
C ALA A 206 -18.68 -5.52 -4.35
N GLY A 207 -17.43 -5.83 -4.71
CA GLY A 207 -17.07 -7.06 -5.43
C GLY A 207 -17.10 -6.95 -6.96
N LYS A 208 -17.59 -5.83 -7.53
CA LYS A 208 -17.50 -5.58 -8.98
C LYS A 208 -16.06 -5.23 -9.38
N ARG A 209 -15.63 -5.65 -10.58
CA ARG A 209 -14.36 -5.20 -11.20
C ARG A 209 -14.41 -3.69 -11.46
N ALA A 210 -13.83 -2.93 -10.55
CA ALA A 210 -13.68 -1.47 -10.56
C ALA A 210 -12.74 -1.07 -9.41
N ALA A 211 -12.38 0.21 -9.33
CA ALA A 211 -11.65 0.76 -8.21
C ALA A 211 -12.27 2.08 -7.75
N LEU A 212 -12.11 2.41 -6.47
CA LEU A 212 -12.28 3.76 -5.96
C LEU A 212 -11.33 4.71 -6.68
N LYS A 213 -11.76 5.95 -6.87
CA LYS A 213 -10.86 6.99 -7.37
C LYS A 213 -9.77 7.28 -6.33
N PRO A 214 -8.57 7.67 -6.76
CA PRO A 214 -7.56 8.19 -5.84
C PRO A 214 -8.13 9.39 -5.07
N MET A 215 -7.80 9.46 -3.79
CA MET A 215 -8.06 10.65 -2.98
C MET A 215 -7.07 11.74 -3.36
N ASP A 216 -7.54 12.98 -3.35
CA ASP A 216 -6.64 14.13 -3.41
C ASP A 216 -5.99 14.30 -2.04
N THR A 217 -4.67 14.25 -2.02
CA THR A 217 -3.86 14.39 -0.80
C THR A 217 -2.76 15.38 -1.08
N MET A 218 -2.23 16.03 -0.04
CA MET A 218 -1.06 16.90 -0.21
C MET A 218 0.23 16.14 -0.53
N ALA A 219 0.28 14.82 -0.27
CA ALA A 219 1.41 13.97 -0.60
C ALA A 219 1.31 13.48 -2.07
N PRO A 220 2.45 13.30 -2.76
CA PRO A 220 2.44 12.73 -4.10
C PRO A 220 1.99 11.28 -4.08
N SER A 221 1.48 10.81 -5.22
CA SER A 221 1.10 9.41 -5.42
C SER A 221 1.96 8.78 -6.52
N ALA A 222 2.46 7.57 -6.27
CA ALA A 222 3.23 6.81 -7.25
C ALA A 222 2.32 6.32 -8.38
N THR A 223 2.24 7.07 -9.47
CA THR A 223 1.43 6.73 -10.65
C THR A 223 2.27 6.73 -11.92
N VAL A 224 1.99 5.78 -12.80
CA VAL A 224 2.60 5.74 -14.14
C VAL A 224 1.92 6.80 -15.01
N PRO A 225 2.63 7.69 -15.72
CA PRO A 225 2.05 8.69 -16.64
C PRO A 225 1.36 8.06 -17.85
N PRO A 226 0.29 8.65 -18.44
CA PRO A 226 -0.40 8.09 -19.61
C PRO A 226 0.57 7.77 -20.75
N ASN A 227 0.25 6.83 -21.64
CA ASN A 227 1.20 6.40 -22.68
C ASN A 227 1.78 7.56 -23.51
N GLY A 228 1.01 8.62 -23.78
CA GLY A 228 1.50 9.79 -24.52
C GLY A 228 2.43 10.73 -23.73
N GLU A 229 2.60 10.48 -22.43
CA GLU A 229 3.43 11.23 -21.48
C GLU A 229 4.53 10.36 -20.87
N LEU A 230 4.59 9.07 -21.24
CA LEU A 230 5.68 8.20 -20.80
C LEU A 230 7.00 8.61 -21.45
N PRO A 231 8.11 8.58 -20.71
CA PRO A 231 9.42 8.83 -21.27
C PRO A 231 9.85 7.72 -22.22
N GLY A 232 10.47 8.10 -23.33
CA GLY A 232 10.88 7.21 -24.42
C GLY A 232 9.77 6.84 -25.39
N GLU A 233 10.06 5.91 -26.28
CA GLU A 233 9.10 5.39 -27.25
C GLU A 233 8.29 4.25 -26.64
N VAL A 234 6.96 4.41 -26.53
CA VAL A 234 6.07 3.31 -26.13
C VAL A 234 5.98 2.29 -27.27
N ARG A 235 6.45 1.07 -27.01
CA ARG A 235 6.51 -0.02 -28.00
C ARG A 235 5.36 -1.00 -27.90
N GLY A 236 4.83 -1.22 -26.70
CA GLY A 236 3.75 -2.16 -26.52
C GLY A 236 3.18 -2.21 -25.10
N THR A 237 2.13 -3.00 -24.94
CA THR A 237 1.46 -3.19 -23.65
C THR A 237 0.97 -4.62 -23.54
N ALA A 238 1.06 -5.20 -22.35
CA ALA A 238 0.46 -6.48 -21.99
C ALA A 238 -0.25 -6.39 -20.62
N THR A 239 -0.97 -7.45 -20.27
CA THR A 239 -1.63 -7.57 -18.97
C THR A 239 -1.35 -8.91 -18.33
N SER A 240 -1.13 -8.93 -17.01
CA SER A 240 -0.99 -10.16 -16.23
C SER A 240 -1.50 -9.96 -14.81
N GLY A 241 -2.27 -10.90 -14.27
CA GLY A 241 -2.86 -10.80 -12.92
C GLY A 241 -3.67 -9.52 -12.65
N ASP A 242 -4.36 -9.01 -13.68
CA ASP A 242 -5.10 -7.73 -13.71
C ASP A 242 -4.21 -6.47 -13.77
N ALA A 243 -2.89 -6.60 -13.67
CA ALA A 243 -1.95 -5.49 -13.87
C ALA A 243 -1.71 -5.22 -15.37
N VAL A 244 -1.31 -3.99 -15.67
CA VAL A 244 -0.91 -3.53 -17.00
C VAL A 244 0.60 -3.30 -17.01
N PHE A 245 1.27 -3.77 -18.05
CA PHE A 245 2.71 -3.63 -18.27
C PHE A 245 2.90 -2.85 -19.56
N VAL A 246 3.48 -1.66 -19.48
CA VAL A 246 3.80 -0.82 -20.65
C VAL A 246 5.29 -0.85 -20.89
N VAL A 247 5.69 -1.22 -22.12
CA VAL A 247 7.10 -1.30 -22.51
C VAL A 247 7.46 -0.03 -23.28
N THR A 248 8.54 0.61 -22.84
CA THR A 248 9.16 1.74 -23.51
C THR A 248 10.60 1.44 -23.88
N VAL A 249 11.12 2.13 -24.88
CA VAL A 249 12.52 2.07 -25.28
C VAL A 249 13.11 3.49 -25.27
N GLN A 250 14.26 3.62 -24.62
CA GLN A 250 15.09 4.82 -24.66
C GLN A 250 16.24 4.60 -25.64
N ASP A 251 16.66 5.67 -26.32
CA ASP A 251 17.77 5.62 -27.28
C ASP A 251 19.13 5.30 -26.64
N THR A 252 19.26 5.59 -25.35
CA THR A 252 20.51 5.42 -24.60
C THR A 252 20.26 4.82 -23.22
N VAL A 253 21.19 4.00 -22.76
CA VAL A 253 21.24 3.50 -21.37
C VAL A 253 21.34 4.66 -20.37
N PRO A 254 20.45 4.75 -19.35
CA PRO A 254 20.53 5.74 -18.29
C PRO A 254 21.86 5.69 -17.53
N ALA A 255 22.33 6.85 -17.07
CA ALA A 255 23.56 6.93 -16.28
C ALA A 255 23.45 6.07 -15.01
N GLY A 256 24.51 5.33 -14.69
CA GLY A 256 24.55 4.42 -13.54
C GLY A 256 24.10 2.99 -13.84
N ILE A 257 23.57 2.72 -15.05
CA ILE A 257 23.24 1.37 -15.49
C ILE A 257 24.38 0.83 -16.37
N GLU A 258 24.82 -0.39 -16.09
CA GLU A 258 25.85 -1.06 -16.88
C GLU A 258 25.31 -1.51 -18.24
N GLY A 259 26.08 -1.27 -19.30
CA GLY A 259 25.75 -1.66 -20.68
C GLY A 259 25.77 -0.48 -21.64
N ASP A 260 25.66 -0.79 -22.94
CA ASP A 260 25.62 0.17 -24.03
C ASP A 260 24.41 -0.12 -24.93
N GLY A 261 24.02 0.84 -25.76
CA GLY A 261 22.91 0.71 -26.72
C GLY A 261 21.63 1.36 -26.20
N GLN A 262 20.50 0.70 -26.44
CA GLN A 262 19.18 1.14 -26.03
C GLN A 262 18.83 0.65 -24.62
N TYR A 263 17.81 1.26 -24.04
CA TYR A 263 17.30 0.85 -22.73
C TYR A 263 15.83 0.48 -22.82
N LEU A 264 15.51 -0.75 -22.43
CA LEU A 264 14.14 -1.23 -22.34
C LEU A 264 13.65 -1.00 -20.91
N ALA A 265 12.53 -0.27 -20.76
CA ALA A 265 11.88 -0.03 -19.48
C ALA A 265 10.43 -0.52 -19.50
N VAL A 266 10.07 -1.31 -18.49
CA VAL A 266 8.73 -1.87 -18.27
C VAL A 266 8.10 -1.20 -17.06
N PHE A 267 7.00 -0.48 -17.32
CA PHE A 267 6.18 0.16 -16.30
C PHE A 267 5.02 -0.75 -15.94
N ALA A 268 4.98 -1.24 -14.71
CA ALA A 268 3.89 -2.06 -14.21
C ALA A 268 2.94 -1.24 -13.34
N HIS A 269 1.65 -1.28 -13.62
CA HIS A 269 0.66 -0.50 -12.88
C HIS A 269 -0.71 -1.16 -12.75
N THR A 270 -1.48 -0.69 -11.75
CA THR A 270 -2.88 -1.09 -11.54
C THR A 270 -3.76 -0.69 -12.73
N PRO A 271 -4.82 -1.46 -13.06
CA PRO A 271 -5.58 -1.29 -14.30
C PRO A 271 -6.44 -0.01 -14.35
N TYR A 272 -6.91 0.50 -13.21
CA TYR A 272 -7.83 1.64 -13.17
C TYR A 272 -7.13 2.97 -12.82
N ASN A 273 -6.34 2.97 -11.74
CA ASN A 273 -5.75 4.18 -11.18
C ASN A 273 -4.29 4.38 -11.57
N ARG A 274 -3.70 3.40 -12.28
CA ARG A 274 -2.33 3.48 -12.81
C ARG A 274 -1.27 3.66 -11.73
N MET A 275 -1.62 3.29 -10.50
CA MET A 275 -0.70 3.18 -9.37
C MET A 275 0.43 2.21 -9.72
N VAL A 276 1.67 2.62 -9.48
CA VAL A 276 2.87 1.81 -9.70
C VAL A 276 2.79 0.52 -8.87
N LEU A 277 3.26 -0.58 -9.46
CA LEU A 277 3.42 -1.88 -8.79
C LEU A 277 4.92 -2.19 -8.61
N PRO A 278 5.53 -1.79 -7.48
CA PRO A 278 6.92 -2.13 -7.17
C PRO A 278 7.07 -3.51 -6.53
N SER A 279 8.30 -3.88 -6.17
CA SER A 279 8.62 -5.10 -5.40
C SER A 279 8.22 -6.44 -6.07
N MET A 280 8.10 -6.47 -7.39
CA MET A 280 8.20 -7.70 -8.18
C MET A 280 9.65 -8.08 -8.47
N THR A 281 9.85 -9.35 -8.83
CA THR A 281 11.03 -9.80 -9.57
C THR A 281 10.57 -10.19 -10.98
N LEU A 282 11.19 -9.60 -11.99
CA LEU A 282 10.86 -9.84 -13.39
C LEU A 282 12.08 -10.37 -14.14
N SER A 283 11.84 -11.34 -15.01
CA SER A 283 12.78 -11.78 -16.03
C SER A 283 12.14 -11.61 -17.40
N GLY A 284 12.97 -11.52 -18.43
CA GLY A 284 12.48 -11.41 -19.80
C GLY A 284 13.34 -12.14 -20.81
N ALA A 285 12.82 -12.23 -22.03
CA ALA A 285 13.62 -12.61 -23.19
C ALA A 285 13.21 -11.76 -24.39
N LEU A 286 14.20 -11.14 -25.04
CA LEU A 286 14.00 -10.33 -26.24
C LEU A 286 14.56 -11.10 -27.43
N ALA A 287 13.71 -11.40 -28.41
CA ALA A 287 14.09 -12.20 -29.59
C ALA A 287 14.75 -13.55 -29.25
N GLY A 288 14.45 -14.11 -28.07
CA GLY A 288 14.99 -15.38 -27.57
C GLY A 288 16.20 -15.26 -26.65
N ASP A 289 16.82 -14.08 -26.54
CA ASP A 289 17.93 -13.83 -25.63
C ASP A 289 17.40 -13.40 -24.25
N SER A 290 17.80 -14.12 -23.20
CA SER A 290 17.37 -13.83 -21.83
C SER A 290 17.98 -12.54 -21.29
N LEU A 291 17.19 -11.77 -20.54
CA LEU A 291 17.60 -10.55 -19.87
C LEU A 291 16.93 -10.41 -18.51
N ALA A 292 17.62 -9.80 -17.56
CA ALA A 292 17.07 -9.46 -16.24
C ALA A 292 16.38 -8.10 -16.32
N LEU A 293 15.10 -8.04 -15.92
CA LEU A 293 14.34 -6.80 -15.83
C LEU A 293 14.41 -6.29 -14.39
N GLU A 294 15.52 -5.63 -14.08
CA GLU A 294 15.81 -5.19 -12.72
C GLU A 294 15.03 -3.92 -12.36
N SER A 295 14.49 -3.88 -11.14
CA SER A 295 13.85 -2.69 -10.57
C SER A 295 14.82 -1.51 -10.55
N THR A 296 14.38 -0.37 -11.07
CA THR A 296 15.16 0.86 -11.15
C THR A 296 14.29 2.04 -10.72
N LEU A 297 14.86 2.95 -9.94
CA LEU A 297 14.32 4.27 -9.66
C LEU A 297 15.18 5.32 -10.36
N ASP A 298 14.53 6.13 -11.18
CA ASP A 298 15.15 7.19 -11.96
C ASP A 298 14.33 8.48 -11.82
N PRO A 299 14.96 9.66 -11.74
CA PRO A 299 14.24 10.92 -11.59
C PRO A 299 13.39 11.29 -12.80
N ASP A 300 13.76 10.86 -14.01
CA ASP A 300 13.08 11.19 -15.26
C ASP A 300 12.17 10.05 -15.72
N LEU A 301 12.59 8.79 -15.53
CA LEU A 301 11.78 7.62 -15.88
C LEU A 301 10.78 7.24 -14.78
N GLY A 302 11.04 7.56 -13.52
CA GLY A 302 10.29 7.05 -12.37
C GLY A 302 10.65 5.58 -12.05
N TYR A 303 9.80 4.90 -11.28
CA TYR A 303 10.01 3.49 -10.95
C TYR A 303 9.60 2.57 -12.11
N HIS A 304 10.51 1.70 -12.52
CA HIS A 304 10.32 0.76 -13.63
C HIS A 304 11.18 -0.49 -13.45
N TYR A 305 11.00 -1.46 -14.34
CA TYR A 305 11.87 -2.63 -14.47
C TYR A 305 12.59 -2.56 -15.80
N GLY A 306 13.92 -2.58 -15.83
CA GLY A 306 14.61 -2.31 -17.08
C GLY A 306 15.95 -3.00 -17.28
N ALA A 307 16.38 -3.00 -18.54
CA ALA A 307 17.58 -3.66 -19.03
C ALA A 307 18.23 -2.87 -20.16
N ALA A 308 19.56 -2.81 -20.14
CA ALA A 308 20.34 -2.37 -21.29
C ALA A 308 20.33 -3.47 -22.37
N VAL A 309 20.07 -3.07 -23.62
CA VAL A 309 20.03 -3.98 -24.78
C VAL A 309 20.74 -3.32 -25.95
N SER A 310 21.35 -4.12 -26.83
CA SER A 310 22.07 -3.56 -27.98
C SER A 310 21.14 -2.79 -28.93
N GLU A 311 20.00 -3.39 -29.28
CA GLU A 311 18.95 -2.82 -30.13
C GLU A 311 17.63 -3.56 -29.91
N VAL A 312 16.51 -2.84 -30.02
CA VAL A 312 15.15 -3.39 -30.08
C VAL A 312 14.64 -3.27 -31.51
N ALA A 313 14.68 -4.38 -32.24
CA ALA A 313 14.20 -4.43 -33.62
C ALA A 313 12.67 -4.28 -33.71
N ASP A 314 12.19 -3.63 -34.78
CA ASP A 314 10.77 -3.53 -35.06
C ASP A 314 10.13 -4.90 -35.30
N GLY A 315 9.00 -5.16 -34.63
CA GLY A 315 8.29 -6.43 -34.68
C GLY A 315 8.93 -7.52 -33.80
N ALA A 316 9.93 -7.19 -32.97
CA ALA A 316 10.48 -8.12 -32.00
C ALA A 316 9.43 -8.51 -30.95
N THR A 317 9.58 -9.72 -30.41
CA THR A 317 8.76 -10.18 -29.27
C THR A 317 9.59 -10.12 -28.00
N LEU A 318 9.04 -9.46 -26.97
CA LEU A 318 9.52 -9.53 -25.60
C LEU A 318 8.60 -10.44 -24.79
N SER A 319 9.12 -11.54 -24.27
CA SER A 319 8.46 -12.29 -23.20
C SER A 319 8.83 -11.71 -21.84
N ILE A 320 7.86 -11.57 -20.95
CA ILE A 320 8.04 -11.11 -19.57
C ILE A 320 7.47 -12.17 -18.64
N THR A 321 8.29 -12.63 -17.69
CA THR A 321 7.92 -13.56 -16.64
C THR A 321 7.93 -12.83 -15.29
N VAL A 322 6.87 -13.03 -14.52
CA VAL A 322 6.77 -12.53 -13.15
C VAL A 322 7.23 -13.63 -12.19
N ASP A 323 8.51 -13.60 -11.82
CA ASP A 323 9.10 -14.59 -10.93
C ASP A 323 8.56 -14.48 -9.50
N THR A 324 8.28 -13.26 -9.06
CA THR A 324 7.63 -12.97 -7.78
C THR A 324 6.65 -11.80 -7.96
N PRO A 325 5.37 -11.94 -7.55
CA PRO A 325 4.38 -10.88 -7.65
C PRO A 325 4.70 -9.69 -6.72
N PRO A 326 4.03 -8.53 -6.85
CA PRO A 326 4.35 -7.35 -6.05
C PRO A 326 4.21 -7.62 -4.54
N GLN A 327 5.33 -7.63 -3.81
CA GLN A 327 5.38 -7.90 -2.37
C GLN A 327 5.03 -6.65 -1.54
N LEU A 328 3.77 -6.21 -1.60
CA LEU A 328 3.25 -5.13 -0.73
C LEU A 328 2.00 -5.63 -0.03
N ALA A 329 1.74 -5.15 1.18
CA ALA A 329 0.47 -5.39 1.83
C ALA A 329 -0.69 -4.80 1.01
N ARG A 330 -1.87 -5.37 1.14
CA ARG A 330 -3.07 -4.97 0.39
C ARG A 330 -4.15 -4.49 1.32
N HIS A 331 -4.77 -3.37 0.97
CA HIS A 331 -6.09 -3.04 1.48
C HIS A 331 -7.16 -3.78 0.69
N GLU A 332 -8.38 -3.78 1.23
CA GLU A 332 -9.54 -4.37 0.56
C GLU A 332 -9.74 -3.81 -0.85
N GLY A 333 -10.09 -4.68 -1.80
CA GLY A 333 -10.23 -4.36 -3.21
C GLY A 333 -8.95 -4.65 -4.03
N TYR A 334 -7.82 -4.89 -3.36
CA TYR A 334 -6.57 -5.35 -3.99
C TYR A 334 -6.02 -6.64 -3.40
N GLU A 335 -6.60 -7.17 -2.32
CA GLU A 335 -6.10 -8.35 -1.62
C GLU A 335 -6.25 -9.65 -2.41
N MET A 336 -7.04 -9.62 -3.49
CA MET A 336 -7.19 -10.72 -4.45
C MET A 336 -6.49 -10.43 -5.79
N ALA A 337 -5.78 -9.30 -5.93
CA ALA A 337 -5.19 -8.88 -7.19
C ALA A 337 -3.67 -9.07 -7.21
N PHE A 338 -3.11 -9.26 -8.40
CA PHE A 338 -1.66 -9.32 -8.62
C PHE A 338 -0.96 -10.44 -7.83
N LEU A 339 -1.62 -11.58 -7.63
CA LEU A 339 -1.05 -12.73 -6.88
C LEU A 339 -0.56 -13.84 -7.80
N THR A 340 -1.39 -14.18 -8.80
CA THR A 340 -1.06 -15.12 -9.87
C THR A 340 -0.92 -14.34 -11.17
N MET A 341 0.29 -14.28 -11.69
CA MET A 341 0.63 -13.45 -12.84
C MET A 341 1.27 -14.33 -13.92
N PRO A 342 0.48 -14.89 -14.86
CA PRO A 342 1.02 -15.68 -15.97
C PRO A 342 2.02 -14.89 -16.81
N ASP A 343 2.93 -15.61 -17.46
CA ASP A 343 3.84 -15.04 -18.45
C ASP A 343 3.07 -14.31 -19.55
N MET A 344 3.68 -13.26 -20.07
CA MET A 344 3.09 -12.44 -21.11
C MET A 344 4.09 -12.13 -22.22
N GLU A 345 3.57 -11.89 -23.41
CA GLU A 345 4.34 -11.48 -24.58
C GLU A 345 3.90 -10.08 -25.03
N VAL A 346 4.87 -9.27 -25.43
CA VAL A 346 4.66 -7.93 -25.97
C VAL A 346 5.32 -7.88 -27.35
N GLN A 347 4.54 -7.51 -28.37
CA GLN A 347 5.07 -7.17 -29.69
C GLN A 347 5.57 -5.73 -29.64
N LEU A 348 6.85 -5.53 -29.97
CA LEU A 348 7.56 -4.25 -29.97
C LEU A 348 7.68 -3.65 -31.37
#